data_AF-A0A5J4UTT7-F1
#
_entry.id   AF-A0A5J4UTT7-F1
#
_cell.length_a   1.000
_cell.length_b   1.000
_cell.length_c   1.000
_cell.angle_alpha   90.00
_cell.angle_beta   90.00
_cell.angle_gamma   90.00
#
_symmetry.space_group_name_H-M   'P 1'
#
loop_
_entity.id
_entity.type
_entity.pdbx_description
1 polymer ?
#
loop_
_entity_poly.entity_id
_entity_poly.type
_entity_poly.pdbx_seq_one_letter_code
_entity_poly.pdbx_strand_id
1 'polypeptide(L)'
;LPHAGAGGGRTIPSLKKHIMRREIRYIDTEKNNQNLCFFLAYSFITMPDIKAEGSVAAKRYKEHSRIAEAKRLFQRIYGKKIDDNYNGFNFSTEADQFIQIENLNINVFAYEETTATSTATNQGSYYLWMQYRRNEQNEQTKDFNVLLITDTINELQTAHVFYINDVEALTGLKYCPICGVQAYKTRDSNLQSKLKRHIQKCQKNGGKIIKKLQVSSGAWSRG
;
A
#
# COMPACT_ATOMS: atom_id res chain seq x y z
N LEU A 1 -31.15 -24.86 -26.30
CA LEU A 1 -29.97 -23.96 -26.18
C LEU A 1 -30.25 -22.72 -27.01
N PRO A 2 -30.14 -21.53 -26.40
CA PRO A 2 -29.02 -20.68 -26.78
C PRO A 2 -28.22 -20.17 -25.57
N HIS A 3 -26.93 -20.00 -25.83
CA HIS A 3 -25.92 -19.49 -24.90
C HIS A 3 -26.11 -18.00 -24.63
N ALA A 4 -26.16 -17.63 -23.35
CA ALA A 4 -25.88 -16.27 -22.90
C ALA A 4 -24.55 -16.27 -22.13
N GLY A 5 -23.45 -16.10 -22.88
CA GLY A 5 -22.16 -15.76 -22.33
C GLY A 5 -22.01 -14.24 -22.26
N ALA A 6 -21.65 -13.73 -21.07
CA ALA A 6 -20.82 -12.55 -20.81
C ALA A 6 -21.15 -12.01 -19.41
N GLY A 7 -20.69 -12.71 -18.38
CA GLY A 7 -20.66 -12.18 -17.01
C GLY A 7 -19.60 -11.09 -16.91
N GLY A 8 -19.95 -9.86 -17.28
CA GLY A 8 -19.15 -8.67 -16.96
C GLY A 8 -19.11 -8.50 -15.45
N GLY A 9 -17.95 -8.75 -14.83
CA GLY A 9 -17.72 -8.43 -13.42
C GLY A 9 -17.94 -6.93 -13.22
N ARG A 10 -18.84 -6.57 -12.31
CA ARG A 10 -19.15 -5.17 -12.02
C ARG A 10 -18.05 -4.62 -11.12
N THR A 11 -16.95 -4.16 -11.70
CA THR A 11 -15.96 -3.41 -10.90
C THR A 11 -16.65 -2.22 -10.24
N ILE A 12 -16.60 -2.15 -8.90
CA ILE A 12 -17.19 -1.08 -8.09
C ILE A 12 -16.73 0.29 -8.66
N PRO A 13 -17.65 1.19 -9.06
CA PRO A 13 -17.29 2.42 -9.76
C PRO A 13 -16.28 3.30 -9.03
N SER A 14 -16.35 3.35 -7.70
CA SER A 14 -15.43 4.08 -6.82
C SER A 14 -13.98 3.57 -6.93
N LEU A 15 -13.80 2.25 -7.11
CA LEU A 15 -12.51 1.58 -7.17
C LEU A 15 -11.89 1.62 -8.57
N LYS A 16 -12.71 1.81 -9.62
CA LYS A 16 -12.30 1.74 -11.02
C LYS A 16 -11.08 2.63 -11.32
N LYS A 17 -11.06 3.86 -10.81
CA LYS A 17 -9.94 4.81 -11.04
C LYS A 17 -8.61 4.30 -10.48
N HIS A 18 -8.64 3.53 -9.39
CA HIS A 18 -7.47 2.94 -8.76
C HIS A 18 -7.03 1.66 -9.49
N ILE A 19 -7.98 0.80 -9.83
CA ILE A 19 -7.73 -0.46 -10.54
C ILE A 19 -7.10 -0.24 -11.91
N MET A 20 -7.43 0.86 -12.58
CA MET A 20 -6.87 1.22 -13.89
C MET A 20 -5.40 1.72 -13.82
N ARG A 21 -4.84 1.95 -12.63
CA ARG A 21 -3.43 2.38 -12.48
C ARG A 21 -2.52 1.17 -12.64
N ARG A 22 -1.51 1.27 -13.50
CA ARG A 22 -0.51 0.20 -13.71
C ARG A 22 0.40 -0.03 -12.49
N GLU A 23 0.43 0.92 -11.56
CA GLU A 23 1.16 0.88 -10.30
C GLU A 23 0.41 0.13 -9.18
N ILE A 24 -0.85 -0.23 -9.45
CA ILE A 24 -1.74 -0.89 -8.50
C ILE A 24 -2.07 -2.29 -9.02
N ARG A 25 -2.18 -3.25 -8.10
CA ARG A 25 -2.68 -4.59 -8.37
C ARG A 25 -3.84 -4.89 -7.44
N TYR A 26 -4.93 -5.37 -8.02
CA TYR A 26 -6.14 -5.77 -7.32
C TYR A 26 -6.65 -7.05 -7.94
N ILE A 27 -7.15 -7.94 -7.09
CA ILE A 27 -7.92 -9.11 -7.50
C ILE A 27 -9.28 -8.93 -6.86
N ASP A 28 -10.28 -8.77 -7.72
CA ASP A 28 -11.64 -8.56 -7.27
C ASP A 28 -12.25 -9.89 -6.81
N THR A 29 -12.51 -9.98 -5.51
CA THR A 29 -13.13 -11.15 -4.91
C THR A 29 -14.64 -11.05 -4.79
N GLU A 30 -15.31 -10.14 -5.51
CA GLU A 30 -16.78 -10.05 -5.51
C GLU A 30 -17.48 -11.40 -5.72
N LYS A 31 -16.85 -12.37 -6.38
CA LYS A 31 -17.38 -13.73 -6.53
C LYS A 31 -17.20 -14.64 -5.31
N ASN A 32 -16.34 -14.28 -4.36
CA ASN A 32 -15.89 -15.13 -3.25
C ASN A 32 -16.06 -14.50 -1.86
N ASN A 33 -16.53 -13.25 -1.73
CA ASN A 33 -17.02 -12.56 -0.52
C ASN A 33 -16.34 -12.90 0.84
N GLN A 34 -15.01 -13.09 0.84
CA GLN A 34 -14.27 -13.60 2.00
C GLN A 34 -13.32 -12.57 2.63
N ASN A 35 -13.44 -11.28 2.29
CA ASN A 35 -12.60 -10.20 2.82
C ASN A 35 -11.08 -10.47 2.76
N LEU A 36 -10.63 -11.24 1.75
CA LEU A 36 -9.25 -11.69 1.59
C LEU A 36 -8.33 -10.66 0.91
N CYS A 37 -8.77 -9.41 0.73
CA CYS A 37 -8.06 -8.38 -0.03
C CYS A 37 -6.60 -8.18 0.46
N PHE A 38 -6.38 -8.18 1.78
CA PHE A 38 -5.04 -8.10 2.37
C PHE A 38 -4.14 -9.29 1.97
N PHE A 39 -4.63 -10.53 2.09
CA PHE A 39 -3.87 -11.72 1.74
C PHE A 39 -3.63 -11.86 0.24
N LEU A 40 -4.56 -11.36 -0.58
CA LEU A 40 -4.37 -11.27 -2.03
C LEU A 40 -3.30 -10.26 -2.38
N ALA A 41 -3.31 -9.08 -1.74
CA ALA A 41 -2.23 -8.11 -1.87
C ALA A 41 -0.89 -8.72 -1.42
N TYR A 42 -0.88 -9.44 -0.29
CA TYR A 42 0.32 -10.08 0.23
C TYR A 42 0.85 -11.19 -0.67
N SER A 43 -0.03 -11.90 -1.38
CA SER A 43 0.38 -12.92 -2.35
C SER A 43 1.33 -12.36 -3.41
N PHE A 44 1.25 -11.08 -3.79
CA PHE A 44 2.17 -10.46 -4.75
C PHE A 44 3.62 -10.40 -4.23
N ILE A 45 3.82 -10.47 -2.91
CA ILE A 45 5.14 -10.60 -2.29
C ILE A 45 5.61 -12.06 -2.26
N THR A 46 4.74 -13.00 -1.89
CA THR A 46 5.10 -14.42 -1.71
C THR A 46 5.21 -15.17 -3.03
N MET A 47 4.46 -14.74 -4.03
CA MET A 47 4.48 -15.23 -5.41
C MET A 47 4.71 -14.05 -6.36
N PRO A 48 5.92 -13.47 -6.45
CA PRO A 48 6.16 -12.34 -7.34
C PRO A 48 5.98 -12.75 -8.81
N ASP A 49 5.46 -11.83 -9.64
CA ASP A 49 5.36 -12.07 -11.08
C ASP A 49 6.76 -12.25 -11.68
N ILE A 50 6.96 -13.31 -12.47
CA ILE A 50 8.29 -13.69 -12.96
C ILE A 50 8.57 -12.97 -14.27
N LYS A 51 9.56 -12.08 -14.31
CA LYS A 51 10.11 -11.56 -15.57
C LYS A 51 11.18 -12.53 -16.06
N ALA A 52 10.92 -13.22 -17.17
CA ALA A 52 11.97 -13.96 -17.86
C ALA A 52 12.99 -12.97 -18.46
N GLU A 53 14.26 -13.35 -18.50
CA GLU A 53 15.30 -12.54 -19.15
C GLU A 53 14.94 -12.27 -20.61
N GLY A 54 15.08 -11.01 -21.05
CA GLY A 54 14.69 -10.57 -22.39
C GLY A 54 13.17 -10.38 -22.60
N SER A 55 12.31 -10.73 -21.64
CA SER A 55 10.87 -10.50 -21.75
C SER A 55 10.49 -9.08 -21.35
N VAL A 56 9.70 -8.43 -22.21
CA VAL A 56 9.08 -7.12 -21.93
C VAL A 56 8.00 -7.22 -20.86
N ALA A 57 7.40 -8.40 -20.67
CA ALA A 57 6.29 -8.64 -19.74
C ALA A 57 6.62 -9.72 -18.70
N ALA A 58 6.22 -9.47 -17.45
CA ALA A 58 6.26 -10.47 -16.40
C ALA A 58 5.16 -11.52 -16.63
N LYS A 59 5.49 -12.80 -16.50
CA LYS A 59 4.51 -13.90 -16.42
C LYS A 59 3.72 -13.73 -15.13
N ARG A 60 2.43 -13.41 -15.27
CA ARG A 60 1.51 -13.24 -14.16
C ARG A 60 0.87 -14.56 -13.79
N TYR A 61 0.70 -14.79 -12.49
CA TYR A 61 -0.10 -15.91 -12.00
C TYR A 61 -1.58 -15.70 -12.32
N LYS A 62 -2.28 -16.81 -12.61
CA LYS A 62 -3.73 -16.79 -12.79
C LYS A 62 -4.41 -16.42 -11.47
N GLU A 63 -5.58 -15.80 -11.56
CA GLU A 63 -6.34 -15.32 -10.40
C GLU A 63 -6.63 -16.43 -9.38
N HIS A 64 -7.06 -17.61 -9.83
CA HIS A 64 -7.31 -18.75 -8.95
C HIS A 64 -6.06 -19.20 -8.18
N SER A 65 -4.86 -19.09 -8.78
CA SER A 65 -3.60 -19.42 -8.10
C SER A 65 -3.31 -18.43 -6.97
N ARG A 66 -3.59 -17.14 -7.21
CA ARG A 66 -3.47 -16.08 -6.20
C ARG A 66 -4.47 -16.26 -5.06
N ILE A 67 -5.71 -16.65 -5.37
CA ILE A 67 -6.74 -16.94 -4.37
C ILE A 67 -6.35 -18.16 -3.53
N ALA A 68 -5.83 -19.23 -4.16
CA ALA A 68 -5.35 -20.40 -3.45
C ALA A 68 -4.19 -20.05 -2.50
N GLU A 69 -3.24 -19.22 -2.95
CA GLU A 69 -2.14 -18.75 -2.11
C GLU A 69 -2.64 -17.86 -0.96
N ALA A 70 -3.56 -16.93 -1.22
CA ALA A 70 -4.14 -16.10 -0.16
C ALA A 70 -4.80 -16.94 0.95
N LYS A 71 -5.55 -17.99 0.57
CA LYS A 71 -6.15 -18.95 1.52
C LYS A 71 -5.09 -19.76 2.27
N ARG A 72 -4.02 -20.18 1.60
CA ARG A 72 -2.89 -20.89 2.23
C ARG A 72 -2.16 -20.00 3.24
N LEU A 73 -1.92 -18.74 2.90
CA LEU A 73 -1.29 -17.74 3.77
C LEU A 73 -2.15 -17.45 4.99
N PHE A 74 -3.46 -17.22 4.79
CA PHE A 74 -4.43 -17.08 5.88
C PHE A 74 -4.35 -18.26 6.84
N GLN A 75 -4.41 -19.49 6.30
CA GLN A 75 -4.36 -20.70 7.13
C GLN A 75 -3.05 -20.83 7.90
N ARG A 76 -1.91 -20.49 7.28
CA ARG A 76 -0.60 -20.50 7.96
C ARG A 76 -0.55 -19.51 9.12
N ILE A 77 -1.09 -18.31 8.93
CA ILE A 77 -0.96 -17.21 9.90
C ILE A 77 -1.98 -17.34 11.03
N TYR A 78 -3.24 -17.65 10.74
CA TYR A 78 -4.28 -17.79 11.76
C TYR A 78 -4.43 -19.22 12.31
N GLY A 79 -3.77 -20.21 11.71
CA GLY A 79 -3.92 -21.62 12.11
C GLY A 79 -5.29 -22.23 11.82
N LYS A 80 -6.16 -21.54 11.05
CA LYS A 80 -7.52 -22.00 10.71
C LYS A 80 -7.87 -21.74 9.25
N LYS A 81 -8.84 -22.49 8.72
CA LYS A 81 -9.38 -22.21 7.38
C LYS A 81 -10.22 -20.94 7.41
N ILE A 82 -10.28 -20.25 6.27
CA ILE A 82 -11.14 -19.09 6.08
C ILE A 82 -12.61 -19.51 6.22
N ASP A 83 -13.38 -18.69 6.90
CA ASP A 83 -14.82 -18.85 7.15
C ASP A 83 -15.54 -17.53 6.84
N ASP A 84 -16.87 -17.58 6.77
CA ASP A 84 -17.69 -16.42 6.40
C ASP A 84 -17.75 -15.33 7.50
N ASN A 85 -17.22 -15.62 8.70
CA ASN A 85 -17.16 -14.66 9.81
C ASN A 85 -15.88 -13.81 9.79
N TYR A 86 -15.00 -14.01 8.82
CA TYR A 86 -13.78 -13.22 8.71
C TYR A 86 -14.08 -11.82 8.15
N ASN A 87 -13.85 -10.80 8.98
CA ASN A 87 -14.14 -9.40 8.69
C ASN A 87 -13.01 -8.66 7.94
N GLY A 88 -11.98 -9.39 7.49
CA GLY A 88 -10.80 -8.79 6.89
C GLY A 88 -9.70 -8.52 7.90
N PHE A 89 -8.53 -8.11 7.38
CA PHE A 89 -7.33 -7.88 8.18
C PHE A 89 -7.45 -6.54 8.91
N ASN A 90 -7.33 -6.55 10.23
CA ASN A 90 -7.39 -5.34 11.04
C ASN A 90 -5.97 -4.80 11.29
N PHE A 91 -5.60 -3.76 10.54
CA PHE A 91 -4.30 -3.10 10.70
C PHE A 91 -4.02 -2.62 12.14
N SER A 92 -5.05 -2.16 12.87
CA SER A 92 -4.86 -1.62 14.22
C SER A 92 -4.48 -2.68 15.27
N THR A 93 -4.95 -3.92 15.09
CA THR A 93 -4.76 -4.99 16.08
C THR A 93 -3.80 -6.08 15.62
N GLU A 94 -3.56 -6.21 14.31
CA GLU A 94 -2.86 -7.38 13.75
C GLU A 94 -1.54 -7.02 13.05
N ALA A 95 -1.37 -5.77 12.59
CA ALA A 95 -0.21 -5.40 11.78
C ALA A 95 1.11 -5.56 12.51
N ASP A 96 1.19 -5.18 13.79
CA ASP A 96 2.43 -5.27 14.58
C ASP A 96 2.91 -6.72 14.75
N GLN A 97 1.99 -7.66 14.99
CA GLN A 97 2.35 -9.07 15.07
C GLN A 97 2.73 -9.62 13.67
N PHE A 98 1.97 -9.25 12.64
CA PHE A 98 2.19 -9.71 11.28
C PHE A 98 3.58 -9.31 10.75
N ILE A 99 4.02 -8.06 10.95
CA ILE A 99 5.34 -7.59 10.48
C ILE A 99 6.49 -8.37 11.11
N GLN A 100 6.34 -8.85 12.35
CA GLN A 100 7.37 -9.67 13.00
C GLN A 100 7.42 -11.08 12.40
N ILE A 101 6.26 -11.70 12.20
CA ILE A 101 6.17 -13.08 11.69
C ILE A 101 6.68 -13.16 10.24
N GLU A 102 6.32 -12.19 9.40
CA GLU A 102 6.59 -12.26 7.96
C GLU A 102 7.88 -11.55 7.51
N ASN A 103 8.69 -11.05 8.46
CA ASN A 103 9.92 -10.30 8.17
C ASN A 103 9.73 -9.21 7.10
N LEU A 104 8.72 -8.36 7.29
CA LEU A 104 8.40 -7.26 6.36
C LEU A 104 7.95 -6.02 7.11
N ASN A 105 8.01 -4.85 6.48
CA ASN A 105 7.30 -3.66 6.93
C ASN A 105 6.01 -3.50 6.13
N ILE A 106 4.98 -2.89 6.71
CA ILE A 106 3.77 -2.51 5.97
C ILE A 106 3.73 -0.99 5.83
N ASN A 107 3.59 -0.51 4.60
CA ASN A 107 3.36 0.89 4.29
C ASN A 107 1.93 1.04 3.77
N VAL A 108 1.06 1.67 4.54
CA VAL A 108 -0.35 1.89 4.19
C VAL A 108 -0.49 3.28 3.58
N PHE A 109 -0.85 3.30 2.30
CA PHE A 109 -1.18 4.50 1.56
C PHE A 109 -2.69 4.70 1.53
N ALA A 110 -3.10 5.96 1.45
CA ALA A 110 -4.48 6.36 1.22
C ALA A 110 -4.55 7.28 0.00
N TYR A 111 -5.77 7.56 -0.44
CA TYR A 111 -6.05 8.49 -1.53
C TYR A 111 -7.02 9.56 -1.05
N GLU A 112 -6.68 10.81 -1.33
CA GLU A 112 -7.52 11.97 -1.05
C GLU A 112 -7.84 12.69 -2.36
N GLU A 113 -9.12 12.98 -2.57
CA GLU A 113 -9.58 13.81 -3.70
C GLU A 113 -9.41 15.28 -3.37
N THR A 114 -8.83 16.02 -4.30
CA THR A 114 -8.81 17.48 -4.23
C THR A 114 -10.18 17.99 -4.67
N THR A 115 -10.98 18.48 -3.75
CA THR A 115 -12.27 19.12 -4.04
C THR A 115 -12.05 20.52 -4.61
N ALA A 116 -11.55 20.63 -5.84
CA ALA A 116 -11.53 21.90 -6.57
C ALA A 116 -12.80 22.00 -7.44
N THR A 117 -13.68 22.93 -7.07
CA THR A 117 -14.82 23.39 -7.87
C THR A 117 -14.32 24.09 -9.14
N SER A 118 -13.97 23.32 -10.17
CA SER A 118 -13.86 23.80 -11.56
C SER A 118 -13.47 22.66 -12.49
N THR A 119 -14.47 22.13 -13.21
CA THR A 119 -14.46 21.69 -14.63
C THR A 119 -13.19 21.08 -15.29
N ALA A 120 -12.24 20.48 -14.56
CA ALA A 120 -11.11 19.79 -15.20
C ALA A 120 -10.51 18.67 -14.33
N THR A 121 -10.86 17.42 -14.66
CA THR A 121 -10.24 16.15 -14.22
C THR A 121 -10.19 15.90 -12.70
N ASN A 122 -10.68 14.74 -12.23
CA ASN A 122 -10.55 14.33 -10.82
C ASN A 122 -9.08 14.33 -10.39
N GLN A 123 -8.60 15.41 -9.79
CA GLN A 123 -7.26 15.53 -9.23
C GLN A 123 -7.33 15.02 -7.80
N GLY A 124 -6.59 13.96 -7.50
CA GLY A 124 -6.36 13.51 -6.14
C GLY A 124 -4.95 12.97 -6.02
N SER A 125 -4.52 12.74 -4.79
CA SER A 125 -3.15 12.32 -4.50
C SER A 125 -3.10 11.09 -3.61
N TYR A 126 -2.15 10.22 -3.91
CA TYR A 126 -1.80 9.08 -3.07
C TYR A 126 -0.75 9.53 -2.06
N TYR A 127 -0.96 9.24 -0.78
CA TYR A 127 -0.05 9.62 0.29
C TYR A 127 0.13 8.49 1.29
N LEU A 128 1.29 8.47 1.95
CA LEU A 128 1.58 7.52 3.03
C LEU A 128 0.76 7.93 4.26
N TRP A 129 -0.20 7.09 4.65
CA TRP A 129 -1.08 7.34 5.79
C TRP A 129 -0.51 6.77 7.08
N MET A 130 -0.01 5.53 7.02
CA MET A 130 0.47 4.83 8.20
C MET A 130 1.59 3.85 7.83
N GLN A 131 2.47 3.57 8.79
CA GLN A 131 3.60 2.68 8.59
C GLN A 131 3.81 1.78 9.81
N TYR A 132 3.92 0.47 9.57
CA TYR A 132 4.27 -0.54 10.56
C TYR A 132 5.67 -1.04 10.23
N ARG A 133 6.65 -0.79 11.11
CA ARG A 133 8.04 -1.18 10.87
C ARG A 133 8.54 -2.13 11.93
N ARG A 134 9.36 -3.08 11.50
CA ARG A 134 10.08 -3.94 12.42
C ARG A 134 11.13 -3.14 13.19
N ASN A 135 11.32 -3.51 14.44
CA ASN A 135 12.41 -2.98 15.27
C ASN A 135 13.77 -3.45 14.74
N GLU A 136 13.84 -4.71 14.34
CA GLU A 136 15.04 -5.34 13.78
C GLU A 136 14.91 -5.40 12.25
N GLN A 137 15.63 -4.51 11.57
CA GLN A 137 15.73 -4.51 10.12
C GLN A 137 16.97 -5.29 9.68
N ASN A 138 16.81 -6.14 8.67
CA ASN A 138 17.91 -6.77 7.97
C ASN A 138 17.76 -6.53 6.45
N GLU A 139 18.79 -6.90 5.68
CA GLU A 139 18.80 -6.72 4.23
C GLU A 139 17.66 -7.46 3.49
N GLN A 140 17.04 -8.45 4.14
CA GLN A 140 15.95 -9.24 3.60
C GLN A 140 14.57 -8.68 3.96
N THR A 141 14.48 -7.69 4.87
CA THR A 141 13.21 -7.06 5.25
C THR A 141 12.64 -6.31 4.06
N LYS A 142 11.50 -6.80 3.55
CA LYS A 142 10.82 -6.20 2.40
C LYS A 142 9.76 -5.20 2.86
N ASP A 143 9.46 -4.23 2.01
CA ASP A 143 8.32 -3.34 2.20
C ASP A 143 7.10 -3.89 1.46
N PHE A 144 6.03 -4.12 2.22
CA PHE A 144 4.70 -4.43 1.71
C PHE A 144 3.89 -3.13 1.61
N ASN A 145 3.91 -2.55 0.41
CA ASN A 145 3.21 -1.31 0.12
C ASN A 145 1.77 -1.61 -0.29
N VAL A 146 0.81 -1.08 0.46
CA VAL A 146 -0.62 -1.28 0.21
C VAL A 146 -1.35 0.04 0.10
N LEU A 147 -2.34 0.12 -0.78
CA LEU A 147 -3.31 1.20 -0.79
C LEU A 147 -4.59 0.72 -0.11
N LEU A 148 -5.07 1.49 0.86
CA LEU A 148 -6.34 1.27 1.55
C LEU A 148 -7.37 2.25 0.99
N ILE A 149 -8.44 1.71 0.42
CA ILE A 149 -9.62 2.47 0.01
C ILE A 149 -10.81 1.95 0.79
N THR A 150 -11.47 2.83 1.53
CA THR A 150 -12.76 2.52 2.13
C THR A 150 -13.86 2.98 1.18
N ASP A 151 -14.84 2.13 0.94
CA ASP A 151 -16.05 2.48 0.21
C ASP A 151 -17.28 2.15 1.05
N THR A 152 -18.40 2.77 0.73
CA THR A 152 -19.69 2.44 1.34
C THR A 152 -20.58 1.82 0.29
N ILE A 153 -20.73 0.50 0.34
CA ILE A 153 -21.56 -0.26 -0.60
C ILE A 153 -22.77 -0.78 0.17
N ASN A 154 -23.97 -0.41 -0.29
CA ASN A 154 -25.23 -0.81 0.37
C ASN A 154 -25.22 -0.51 1.88
N GLU A 155 -24.81 0.70 2.27
CA GLU A 155 -24.73 1.16 3.67
C GLU A 155 -23.70 0.44 4.56
N LEU A 156 -22.92 -0.49 4.01
CA LEU A 156 -21.82 -1.15 4.68
C LEU A 156 -20.49 -0.52 4.26
N GLN A 157 -19.70 -0.07 5.24
CA GLN A 157 -18.35 0.40 4.99
C GLN A 157 -17.43 -0.79 4.76
N THR A 158 -16.91 -0.94 3.53
CA THR A 158 -15.98 -2.00 3.15
C THR A 158 -14.58 -1.42 2.93
N ALA A 159 -13.58 -2.13 3.44
CA ALA A 159 -12.18 -1.78 3.23
C ALA A 159 -11.57 -2.64 2.13
N HIS A 160 -11.03 -2.01 1.10
CA HIS A 160 -10.33 -2.65 0.01
C HIS A 160 -8.83 -2.37 0.13
N VAL A 161 -8.06 -3.46 0.20
CA VAL A 161 -6.59 -3.41 0.22
C VAL A 161 -6.06 -3.79 -1.15
N PHE A 162 -5.24 -2.91 -1.70
CA PHE A 162 -4.58 -3.07 -3.00
C PHE A 162 -3.08 -3.19 -2.80
N TYR A 163 -2.41 -3.99 -3.63
CA TYR A 163 -0.95 -4.02 -3.66
C TYR A 163 -0.40 -2.89 -4.54
N ILE A 164 0.60 -2.16 -4.06
CA ILE A 164 1.31 -1.13 -4.82
C ILE A 164 2.65 -1.72 -5.27
N ASN A 165 2.83 -1.88 -6.58
CA ASN A 165 4.08 -2.43 -7.13
C ASN A 165 5.12 -1.35 -7.47
N ASP A 166 4.71 -0.08 -7.55
CA ASP A 166 5.61 1.07 -7.76
C ASP A 166 5.08 2.30 -7.02
N VAL A 167 5.61 2.53 -5.81
CA VAL A 167 5.23 3.65 -4.94
C VAL A 167 5.66 5.00 -5.55
N GLU A 168 6.86 5.07 -6.13
CA GLU A 168 7.40 6.34 -6.66
C GLU A 168 6.57 6.80 -7.86
N ALA A 169 6.20 5.88 -8.77
CA ALA A 169 5.35 6.20 -9.91
C ALA A 169 3.90 6.52 -9.49
N LEU A 170 3.37 5.84 -8.45
CA LEU A 170 2.00 6.06 -8.00
C LEU A 170 1.82 7.43 -7.34
N THR A 171 2.76 7.79 -6.46
CA THR A 171 2.71 9.01 -5.62
C THR A 171 3.40 10.21 -6.25
N GLY A 172 4.34 9.98 -7.18
CA GLY A 172 5.25 11.03 -7.67
C GLY A 172 6.28 11.47 -6.61
N LEU A 173 6.47 10.66 -5.56
CA LEU A 173 7.34 10.96 -4.44
C LEU A 173 8.41 9.89 -4.26
N LYS A 174 9.63 10.34 -3.97
CA LYS A 174 10.75 9.50 -3.57
C LYS A 174 10.94 9.54 -2.06
N TYR A 175 10.77 8.41 -1.41
CA TYR A 175 10.87 8.26 0.04
C TYR A 175 12.32 7.97 0.46
N CYS A 176 12.68 8.41 1.66
CA CYS A 176 13.95 8.06 2.29
C CYS A 176 13.96 6.56 2.61
N PRO A 177 14.96 5.79 2.16
CA PRO A 177 15.01 4.35 2.41
C PRO A 177 15.22 4.00 3.89
N ILE A 178 15.79 4.93 4.68
CA ILE A 178 16.08 4.67 6.09
C ILE A 178 14.84 4.91 6.95
N CYS A 179 14.22 6.09 6.90
CA CYS A 179 13.05 6.39 7.74
C CYS A 179 11.72 6.01 7.09
N GLY A 180 11.65 5.82 5.77
CA GLY A 180 10.42 5.48 5.04
C GLY A 180 9.35 6.58 5.02
N VAL A 181 9.54 7.69 5.76
CA VAL A 181 8.54 8.74 5.95
C VAL A 181 8.90 10.03 5.20
N GLN A 182 10.16 10.47 5.27
CA GLN A 182 10.56 11.69 4.57
C GLN A 182 10.53 11.46 3.06
N ALA A 183 9.77 12.27 2.33
CA ALA A 183 9.62 12.15 0.89
C ALA A 183 9.93 13.47 0.16
N TYR A 184 10.24 13.35 -1.13
CA TYR A 184 10.57 14.45 -2.03
C TYR A 184 9.89 14.24 -3.38
N LYS A 185 9.46 15.31 -4.04
CA LYS A 185 8.89 15.22 -5.39
C LYS A 185 9.93 14.68 -6.36
N THR A 186 9.57 13.68 -7.16
CA THR A 186 10.50 13.07 -8.14
C THR A 186 10.95 14.05 -9.23
N ARG A 187 10.13 15.06 -9.51
CA ARG A 187 10.42 16.14 -10.47
C ARG A 187 11.23 17.31 -9.89
N ASP A 188 11.62 17.26 -8.62
CA ASP A 188 12.45 18.31 -8.01
C ASP A 188 13.88 18.25 -8.58
N SER A 189 14.36 19.34 -9.19
CA SER A 189 15.72 19.42 -9.74
C SER A 189 16.82 19.21 -8.70
N ASN A 190 16.53 19.48 -7.43
CA ASN A 190 17.45 19.31 -6.31
C ASN A 190 17.22 18.00 -5.52
N LEU A 191 16.40 17.07 -6.04
CA LEU A 191 16.02 15.83 -5.38
C LEU A 191 17.24 15.08 -4.80
N GLN A 192 18.25 14.82 -5.63
CA GLN A 192 19.42 14.03 -5.23
C GLN A 192 20.15 14.65 -4.04
N SER A 193 20.41 15.96 -4.11
CA SER A 193 21.08 16.70 -3.04
C SER A 193 20.27 16.74 -1.74
N LYS A 194 18.95 16.97 -1.83
CA LYS A 194 18.06 17.01 -0.67
C LYS A 194 17.95 15.63 0.00
N LEU A 195 17.72 14.58 -0.79
CA LEU A 195 17.61 13.22 -0.32
C LEU A 195 18.92 12.74 0.32
N LYS A 196 20.07 12.96 -0.34
CA LYS A 196 21.39 12.61 0.21
C LYS A 196 21.65 13.30 1.55
N ARG A 197 21.36 14.60 1.65
CA ARG A 197 21.52 15.36 2.90
C ARG A 197 20.63 14.81 4.01
N HIS A 198 19.40 14.40 3.68
CA HIS A 198 18.50 13.79 4.66
C HIS A 198 19.00 12.40 5.08
N ILE A 199 19.35 11.52 4.14
CA ILE A 199 19.86 10.16 4.40
C ILE A 199 21.03 10.19 5.39
N GLN A 200 22.01 11.08 5.15
CA GLN A 200 23.16 11.24 6.04
C GLN A 200 22.77 11.64 7.48
N LYS A 201 21.76 12.50 7.63
CA LYS A 201 21.24 12.88 8.95
C LYS A 201 20.42 11.75 9.57
N CYS A 202 19.64 11.06 8.76
CA CYS A 202 18.76 9.99 9.17
C CYS A 202 19.55 8.77 9.70
N GLN A 203 20.64 8.40 9.03
CA GLN A 203 21.62 7.40 9.49
C GLN A 203 22.17 7.72 10.88
N LYS A 204 22.62 8.97 11.09
CA LYS A 204 23.18 9.41 12.38
C LYS A 204 22.17 9.35 13.53
N ASN A 205 20.89 9.47 13.22
CA ASN A 205 19.80 9.46 14.20
C ASN A 205 19.11 8.09 14.34
N GLY A 206 19.67 7.03 13.76
CA GLY A 206 19.09 5.69 13.78
C GLY A 206 17.70 5.63 13.14
N GLY A 207 17.47 6.38 12.06
CA GLY A 207 16.18 6.40 11.37
C GLY A 207 15.11 7.32 11.98
N LYS A 208 15.35 7.92 13.15
CA LYS A 208 14.42 8.85 13.78
C LYS A 208 14.42 10.20 13.09
N ILE A 209 13.23 10.72 12.77
CA ILE A 209 13.07 12.09 12.27
C ILE A 209 13.15 13.04 13.46
N ILE A 210 14.28 13.73 13.62
CA ILE A 210 14.39 14.84 14.56
C ILE A 210 13.71 16.06 13.91
N LYS A 211 12.47 16.36 14.28
CA LYS A 211 11.91 17.71 14.06
C LYS A 211 12.73 18.66 14.92
N LYS A 212 13.54 19.54 14.30
CA LYS A 212 14.05 20.72 15.01
C LYS A 212 12.83 21.60 15.31
N LEU A 213 12.34 21.56 16.54
CA LEU A 213 11.53 22.66 17.07
C LEU A 213 12.41 23.91 17.02
N GLN A 214 12.15 24.80 16.07
CA GLN A 214 12.63 26.17 16.16
C GLN A 214 11.81 26.81 17.29
N VAL A 215 12.32 26.71 18.52
CA VAL A 215 11.85 27.60 19.59
C VAL A 215 12.41 28.97 19.20
N SER A 216 11.58 29.80 18.57
CA SER A 216 11.87 31.23 18.51
C SER A 216 11.86 31.70 19.96
N SER A 217 13.05 31.97 20.49
CA SER A 217 13.26 32.66 21.75
C SER A 217 12.72 34.08 21.60
N GLY A 218 11.40 34.22 21.72
CA GLY A 218 10.72 35.49 21.90
C GLY A 218 11.04 35.95 23.30
N ALA A 219 11.90 36.96 23.39
CA ALA A 219 12.20 37.69 24.60
C ALA A 219 10.89 38.17 25.25
N TRP A 220 10.61 37.70 26.46
CA TRP A 220 9.64 38.35 27.33
C TRP A 220 10.33 39.56 27.95
N SER A 221 10.21 40.71 27.31
CA SER A 221 10.45 42.00 27.96
C SER A 221 9.31 42.26 28.94
N ARG A 222 9.61 42.23 30.24
CA ARG A 222 8.76 42.85 31.26
C ARG A 222 8.81 44.36 31.07
N GLY A 223 7.65 44.97 30.95
CA GLY A 223 7.39 46.41 30.99
C GLY A 223 5.94 46.59 31.38
#